data_AF-A0AAD3R824-F1
#
_entry.id   AF-A0AAD3R824-F1
#
_cell.length_a   1.000
_cell.length_b   1.000
_cell.length_c   1.000
_cell.angle_alpha   90.00
_cell.angle_beta   90.00
_cell.angle_gamma   90.00
#
_symmetry.space_group_name_H-M   'P 1'
#
loop_
_entity.id
_entity.type
_entity.pdbx_description
1 polymer ?
#
loop_
_entity_poly.entity_id
_entity_poly.type
_entity_poly.pdbx_seq_one_letter_code
_entity_poly.pdbx_strand_id
1 'polypeptide(L)'
;MIWFVILLAQTVWCRDCPQILPSTQIYIPVGVTKPITLAAKNLPQPQSGQRNYECVFHIQGETHSVPALRFNSTSIQCQKTAVSKTR
;
A
#
# COMPACT_ATOMS: atom_id res chain seq x y z
N MET A 1 -0.28 -33.58 21.43
CA MET A 1 0.75 -32.54 21.17
C MET A 1 0.61 -31.84 19.80
N ILE A 2 -0.32 -32.24 18.92
CA ILE A 2 -0.57 -31.55 17.63
C ILE A 2 -1.64 -30.46 17.73
N TRP A 3 -2.64 -30.65 18.60
CA TRP A 3 -3.74 -29.68 18.80
C TRP A 3 -3.31 -28.33 19.40
N PHE A 4 -2.28 -28.32 20.25
CA PHE A 4 -1.80 -27.09 20.90
C PHE A 4 -1.02 -26.16 19.95
N VAL A 5 -0.43 -26.71 18.89
CA VAL A 5 0.40 -25.95 17.93
C VAL A 5 -0.46 -25.24 16.90
N ILE A 6 -1.59 -25.84 16.47
CA ILE A 6 -2.50 -25.25 15.48
C ILE A 6 -3.22 -24.00 16.05
N LEU A 7 -3.57 -24.01 17.34
CA LEU A 7 -4.22 -22.86 17.98
C LEU A 7 -3.29 -21.64 18.17
N LEU A 8 -1.97 -21.84 18.29
CA LEU A 8 -1.01 -20.72 18.44
C LEU A 8 -0.64 -20.06 17.11
N ALA A 9 -0.78 -20.76 15.99
CA ALA A 9 -0.46 -20.23 14.66
C ALA A 9 -1.56 -19.30 14.09
N GLN A 10 -2.79 -19.34 14.61
CA GLN A 10 -3.91 -18.52 14.12
C GLN A 10 -4.12 -17.22 14.92
N THR A 11 -3.37 -17.00 16.01
CA THR A 11 -3.53 -15.82 16.87
C THR A 11 -2.23 -15.10 17.17
N VAL A 12 -1.26 -15.07 16.24
CA VAL A 12 -0.38 -13.90 16.16
C VAL A 12 -1.23 -12.78 15.57
N TRP A 13 -2.08 -12.21 16.43
CA TRP A 13 -2.70 -10.93 16.18
C TRP A 13 -1.57 -9.92 16.07
N CYS A 14 -1.06 -9.70 14.87
CA CYS A 14 -0.13 -8.63 14.63
C CYS A 14 -0.90 -7.29 14.68
N ARG A 15 -1.39 -6.93 15.88
CA ARG A 15 -2.06 -5.65 16.14
C ARG A 15 -1.18 -4.50 15.70
N ASP A 16 0.14 -4.69 15.74
CA ASP A 16 1.11 -3.67 15.43
C ASP A 16 1.76 -3.81 14.04
N CYS A 17 1.26 -4.69 13.17
CA CYS A 17 1.81 -4.82 11.83
C CYS A 17 1.56 -3.57 10.95
N PRO A 18 2.54 -3.19 10.11
CA PRO A 18 2.31 -2.25 9.04
C PRO A 18 1.26 -2.81 8.08
N GLN A 19 0.15 -2.09 7.91
CA GLN A 19 -0.93 -2.50 7.02
C GLN A 19 -1.56 -1.30 6.33
N ILE A 20 -1.98 -1.48 5.08
CA ILE A 20 -2.83 -0.51 4.38
C ILE A 20 -4.27 -0.77 4.80
N LEU A 21 -4.96 0.28 5.24
CA LEU A 21 -6.36 0.19 5.63
C LEU A 21 -7.25 0.27 4.39
N PRO A 22 -8.39 -0.46 4.37
CA PRO A 22 -9.33 -0.34 3.28
C PRO A 22 -9.83 1.11 3.18
N SER A 23 -9.68 1.69 2.00
CA SER A 23 -10.28 2.98 1.66
C SER A 23 -11.60 2.76 0.92
N THR A 24 -12.40 3.81 0.81
CA THR A 24 -13.54 3.82 -0.13
C THR A 24 -13.06 3.55 -1.56
N GLN A 25 -13.96 3.14 -2.44
CA GLN A 25 -13.62 2.85 -3.84
C GLN A 25 -12.89 4.03 -4.50
N ILE A 26 -11.68 3.77 -5.00
CA ILE A 26 -10.78 4.80 -5.57
C ILE A 26 -11.03 4.84 -7.07
N TYR A 27 -11.54 5.98 -7.57
CA TYR A 27 -11.82 6.18 -8.98
C TYR A 27 -10.70 7.00 -9.63
N ILE A 28 -10.03 6.40 -10.63
CA ILE A 28 -8.96 7.05 -11.39
C ILE A 28 -9.43 7.22 -12.84
N PRO A 29 -9.64 8.46 -13.33
CA PRO A 29 -10.00 8.68 -14.71
C PRO A 29 -8.82 8.37 -15.63
N VAL A 30 -9.10 7.77 -16.79
CA VAL A 30 -8.09 7.49 -17.81
C VAL A 30 -7.50 8.80 -18.32
N GLY A 31 -6.17 8.87 -18.43
CA GLY A 31 -5.46 10.03 -18.95
C GLY A 31 -5.41 11.26 -18.02
N VAL A 32 -5.93 11.15 -16.80
CA VAL A 32 -5.87 12.24 -15.80
C VAL A 32 -4.93 11.83 -14.67
N THR A 33 -3.85 12.57 -14.50
CA THR A 33 -2.94 12.40 -13.37
C THR A 33 -3.60 12.94 -12.09
N LYS A 34 -3.90 12.04 -11.15
CA LYS A 34 -4.33 12.44 -9.80
C LYS A 34 -3.46 11.76 -8.75
N PRO A 35 -3.24 12.38 -7.58
CA PRO A 35 -2.65 11.70 -6.44
C PRO A 35 -3.69 10.78 -5.78
N ILE A 36 -3.23 9.65 -5.22
CA ILE A 36 -4.07 8.72 -4.46
C ILE A 36 -3.59 8.71 -3.02
N THR A 37 -4.48 9.02 -2.09
CA THR A 37 -4.18 8.96 -0.66
C THR A 37 -4.78 7.70 -0.06
N LEU A 38 -3.96 6.93 0.65
CA LEU A 38 -4.34 5.69 1.32
C LEU A 38 -4.18 5.86 2.82
N ALA A 39 -5.17 5.36 3.56
CA ALA A 39 -5.06 5.19 5.00
C ALA A 39 -4.22 3.93 5.28
N ALA A 40 -3.44 3.97 6.34
CA ALA A 40 -2.58 2.88 6.76
C ALA A 40 -2.49 2.82 8.28
N LYS A 41 -1.77 1.84 8.79
CA LYS A 41 -1.42 1.70 10.20
C LYS A 41 0.03 1.27 10.30
N ASN A 42 0.76 1.85 11.25
CA ASN A 42 2.13 1.50 11.62
C ASN A 42 3.13 1.47 10.47
N LEU A 43 3.00 2.38 9.50
CA LEU A 43 3.99 2.51 8.42
C LEU A 43 5.36 2.88 9.00
N PRO A 44 6.42 2.08 8.76
CA PRO A 44 7.76 2.40 9.23
C PRO A 44 8.29 3.68 8.58
N GLN A 45 9.17 4.38 9.29
CA GLN A 45 9.90 5.50 8.71
C GLN A 45 11.12 4.96 7.96
N PRO A 46 11.34 5.35 6.69
CA PRO A 46 12.56 4.98 5.98
C PRO A 46 13.78 5.53 6.72
N GLN A 47 14.75 4.66 7.02
CA GLN A 47 16.02 5.06 7.63
C GLN A 47 17.01 5.51 6.55
N SER A 48 18.10 6.16 6.97
CA SER A 48 19.18 6.56 6.05
C SER A 48 19.70 5.35 5.26
N GLY A 49 19.69 5.45 3.93
CA GLY A 49 20.06 4.36 3.02
C GLY A 49 18.92 3.41 2.61
N GLN A 50 17.70 3.58 3.13
CA GLN A 50 16.53 2.83 2.68
C GLN A 50 15.77 3.56 1.56
N ARG A 51 15.09 2.79 0.70
CA ARG A 51 14.24 3.34 -0.37
C ARG A 51 12.95 3.91 0.20
N ASN A 52 12.46 4.96 -0.45
CA ASN A 52 11.15 5.53 -0.17
C ASN A 52 10.04 4.58 -0.62
N TYR A 53 8.82 4.87 -0.17
CA TYR A 53 7.65 4.11 -0.58
C TYR A 53 7.33 4.32 -2.05
N GLU A 54 6.84 3.27 -2.69
CA GLU A 54 6.33 3.28 -4.05
C GLU A 54 4.96 2.60 -4.06
N CYS A 55 4.04 3.12 -4.87
CA CYS A 55 2.78 2.46 -5.16
C CYS A 55 2.93 1.70 -6.46
N VAL A 56 2.69 0.39 -6.42
CA VAL A 56 2.80 -0.50 -7.57
C VAL A 56 1.41 -0.90 -8.01
N PHE A 57 1.04 -0.55 -9.24
CA PHE A 57 -0.24 -0.85 -9.85
C PHE A 57 -0.07 -1.93 -10.91
N HIS A 58 -0.91 -2.97 -10.84
CA HIS A 58 -0.97 -4.01 -11.85
C HIS A 58 -2.23 -3.79 -12.70
N ILE A 59 -2.06 -3.30 -13.92
CA ILE A 59 -3.16 -2.89 -14.81
C ILE A 59 -2.98 -3.62 -16.13
N GLN A 60 -3.94 -4.48 -16.50
CA GLN A 60 -3.96 -5.18 -17.79
C GLN A 60 -2.66 -5.94 -18.14
N GLY A 61 -1.94 -6.44 -17.13
CA GLY A 61 -0.66 -7.14 -17.32
C GLY A 61 0.57 -6.24 -17.30
N GLU A 62 0.40 -4.92 -17.23
CA GLU A 62 1.50 -3.95 -17.06
C GLU A 62 1.66 -3.58 -15.58
N THR A 63 2.91 -3.37 -15.15
CA THR A 63 3.24 -2.94 -13.79
C THR A 63 3.71 -1.48 -13.81
N HIS A 64 2.96 -0.61 -13.16
CA HIS A 64 3.30 0.80 -13.03
C HIS A 64 3.71 1.12 -11.59
N SER A 65 4.96 1.51 -11.41
CA SER A 65 5.47 2.01 -10.12
C SER A 65 5.46 3.53 -10.12
N VAL A 66 4.87 4.12 -9.08
CA VAL A 66 4.90 5.57 -8.85
C VAL A 66 5.45 5.87 -7.46
N PRO A 67 6.22 6.96 -7.31
CA PRO A 67 6.72 7.35 -6.01
C PRO A 67 5.56 7.73 -5.08
N ALA A 68 5.70 7.35 -3.81
CA ALA A 68 4.74 7.66 -2.76
C ALA A 68 5.39 8.45 -1.62
N LEU A 69 4.62 9.39 -1.08
CA LEU A 69 4.98 10.19 0.08
C LEU A 69 4.28 9.65 1.31
N ARG A 70 5.07 9.27 2.32
CA ARG A 70 4.54 8.95 3.65
C ARG A 70 4.36 10.26 4.43
N PHE A 71 3.13 10.60 4.78
CA PHE A 71 2.85 11.75 5.64
C PHE A 71 3.09 11.43 7.11
N ASN A 72 2.69 10.23 7.55
CA ASN A 72 2.84 9.77 8.93
C ASN A 72 2.71 8.24 8.98
N SER A 73 2.60 7.65 10.18
CA SER A 73 2.43 6.20 10.34
C SER A 73 1.07 5.67 9.86
N THR A 74 0.12 6.55 9.55
CA THR A 74 -1.27 6.21 9.20
C THR A 74 -1.74 6.72 7.84
N SER A 75 -0.88 7.43 7.09
CA SER A 75 -1.25 8.09 5.84
C SER A 75 -0.08 8.12 4.87
N ILE A 76 -0.36 7.71 3.64
CA ILE A 76 0.58 7.67 2.52
C ILE A 76 -0.13 8.10 1.24
N GLN A 77 0.58 8.77 0.34
CA GLN A 77 0.02 9.27 -0.92
C GLN A 77 0.92 8.96 -2.11
N CYS A 78 0.35 8.30 -3.12
CA CYS A 78 0.96 8.10 -4.43
C CYS A 78 0.90 9.43 -5.21
N GLN A 79 2.03 9.92 -5.75
CA GLN A 79 2.08 11.30 -6.27
C GLN A 79 1.39 11.52 -7.62
N LYS A 80 1.65 10.66 -8.60
CA LYS A 80 1.20 10.87 -10.00
C LYS A 80 0.73 9.57 -10.62
N THR A 81 -0.46 9.12 -10.24
CA THR A 81 -1.09 7.97 -10.89
C THR A 81 -1.85 8.44 -12.12
N ALA A 82 -1.40 7.99 -13.29
CA ALA A 82 -2.13 8.11 -14.54
C ALA A 82 -2.27 6.70 -15.11
N VAL A 83 -3.50 6.31 -15.42
CA VAL A 83 -3.78 5.05 -16.12
C VAL A 83 -3.98 5.41 -17.59
N SER A 84 -3.08 4.96 -18.45
CA SER A 84 -3.32 4.93 -19.89
C SER A 84 -3.97 3.61 -20.24
N LYS A 85 -5.08 3.65 -20.98
CA LYS A 85 -5.62 2.44 -21.59
C LYS A 85 -4.70 2.09 -22.76
N THR A 86 -3.78 1.15 -22.55
CA THR A 86 -2.99 0.61 -23.66
C THR A 86 -3.96 -0.21 -24.54
N ARG A 87 -3.92 0.05 -25.85
CA ARG A 87 -4.91 -0.41 -26.83
C ARG A 87 -4.95 -1.93 -26.94
#